data_AF-A0A1F1UQM8-F1
#
_entry.id   AF-A0A1F1UQM8-F1
#
_cell.length_a   1.000
_cell.length_b   1.000
_cell.length_c   1.000
_cell.angle_alpha   90.00
_cell.angle_beta   90.00
_cell.angle_gamma   90.00
#
_symmetry.space_group_name_H-M   'P 1'
#
loop_
_entity.id
_entity.type
_entity.pdbx_description
1 polymer ?
#
loop_
_entity_poly.entity_id
_entity_poly.type
_entity_poly.pdbx_seq_one_letter_code
_entity_poly.pdbx_strand_id
1 'polypeptide(L)'
;MTLISQSRERAETNPARISPSRITVARLRRGLTKAELAADLDVAPATLSRWENEGPPPSRTEPLLKRLESALGFTDGYFLSEELEVPSMNSTLFRAGSRATQRQKSVAVASGANASTLLAWLRSNFNFPEPNLPDLSGFTPAEAARHARTIWQLGDRPVPNSVQLAESFGIAVMGLPPAASAVDAFSMWDGEQPFIFLARRRTPEGARFDLAHELGHLLLHSSDEPRSGAREEDEANQFAADFLIPPGIVHAHLRLHPSLDDILRLRTALKVSAMAMLRAAHHHGKLSEREYHFHLTTLSARGFRTDEPGSTLQYERSRVFDYVLSPESGASIASIADETQLPPQDLHALMLSAHPHTVSSAASATSAPARPTLRVVR
;
A
#
# COMPACT_ATOMS: atom_id res chain seq x y z
N MET A 1 -47.53 20.96 18.94
CA MET A 1 -46.76 20.84 17.68
C MET A 1 -46.31 19.41 17.57
N THR A 2 -47.09 18.61 16.84
CA THR A 2 -46.93 17.17 16.65
C THR A 2 -45.74 16.92 15.73
N LEU A 3 -44.75 16.14 16.16
CA LEU A 3 -43.68 15.66 15.30
C LEU A 3 -43.77 14.14 15.21
N ILE A 4 -43.87 13.72 13.96
CA ILE A 4 -44.29 12.41 13.47
C ILE A 4 -43.18 11.39 13.71
N SER A 5 -43.51 10.34 14.45
CA SER A 5 -42.75 9.09 14.49
C SER A 5 -42.82 8.45 13.11
N GLN A 6 -41.76 8.60 12.30
CA GLN A 6 -41.56 7.74 11.14
C GLN A 6 -41.09 6.37 11.63
N SER A 7 -42.05 5.46 11.74
CA SER A 7 -41.85 4.02 11.76
C SER A 7 -40.98 3.61 10.57
N ARG A 8 -39.77 3.07 10.84
CA ARG A 8 -38.96 2.37 9.85
C ARG A 8 -39.79 1.23 9.27
N GLU A 9 -40.22 1.41 8.02
CA GLU A 9 -40.72 0.35 7.16
C GLU A 9 -39.67 -0.78 7.17
N ARG A 10 -40.09 -1.98 7.56
CA ARG A 10 -39.26 -3.18 7.44
C ARG A 10 -38.98 -3.38 5.96
N ALA A 11 -37.73 -3.20 5.56
CA ALA A 11 -37.26 -3.57 4.23
C ALA A 11 -37.65 -5.02 3.95
N GLU A 12 -38.34 -5.23 2.84
CA GLU A 12 -38.63 -6.54 2.28
C GLU A 12 -37.32 -7.34 2.19
N THR A 13 -37.31 -8.55 2.76
CA THR A 13 -36.16 -9.45 2.76
C THR A 13 -35.87 -9.88 1.33
N ASN A 14 -34.96 -9.18 0.66
CA ASN A 14 -34.28 -9.64 -0.54
C ASN A 14 -33.72 -11.04 -0.22
N PRO A 15 -34.06 -12.11 -0.97
CA PRO A 15 -33.49 -13.43 -0.70
C PRO A 15 -31.96 -13.29 -0.74
N ALA A 16 -31.28 -13.73 0.33
CA ALA A 16 -29.85 -13.59 0.51
C ALA A 16 -29.13 -14.08 -0.78
N ARG A 17 -28.61 -13.12 -1.54
CA ARG A 17 -27.94 -13.37 -2.83
C ARG A 17 -26.47 -13.14 -2.62
N ILE A 18 -25.67 -14.12 -3.01
CA ILE A 18 -24.21 -13.98 -3.00
C ILE A 18 -23.81 -13.01 -4.12
N SER A 19 -23.01 -12.01 -3.77
CA SER A 19 -22.48 -11.04 -4.72
C SER A 19 -21.37 -11.62 -5.60
N PRO A 20 -21.54 -11.69 -6.95
CA PRO A 20 -20.51 -12.15 -7.88
C PRO A 20 -19.12 -11.52 -7.72
N SER A 21 -19.04 -10.20 -7.50
CA SER A 21 -17.74 -9.52 -7.30
C SER A 21 -17.03 -10.01 -6.04
N ARG A 22 -17.76 -10.32 -4.96
CA ARG A 22 -17.20 -10.83 -3.70
C ARG A 22 -16.53 -12.18 -3.91
N ILE A 23 -17.14 -13.08 -4.68
CA ILE A 23 -16.53 -14.37 -5.06
C ILE A 23 -15.23 -14.12 -5.82
N THR A 24 -15.29 -13.25 -6.84
CA THR A 24 -14.14 -12.92 -7.68
C THR A 24 -12.98 -12.37 -6.83
N VAL A 25 -13.23 -11.33 -6.03
CA VAL A 25 -12.22 -10.68 -5.18
C VAL A 25 -11.65 -11.67 -4.16
N ALA A 26 -12.49 -12.45 -3.48
CA ALA A 26 -12.01 -13.44 -2.50
C ALA A 26 -11.11 -14.50 -3.15
N ARG A 27 -11.51 -15.04 -4.32
CA ARG A 27 -10.70 -15.98 -5.10
C ARG A 27 -9.35 -15.37 -5.48
N LEU A 28 -9.38 -14.19 -6.08
CA LEU A 28 -8.18 -13.47 -6.50
C LEU A 28 -7.27 -13.14 -5.31
N ARG A 29 -7.85 -12.80 -4.16
CA ARG A 29 -7.11 -12.49 -2.93
C ARG A 29 -6.37 -13.69 -2.33
N ARG A 30 -6.86 -14.91 -2.59
CA ARG A 30 -6.16 -16.18 -2.28
C ARG A 30 -5.23 -16.64 -3.41
N GLY A 31 -5.20 -15.89 -4.52
CA GLY A 31 -4.39 -16.20 -5.69
C GLY A 31 -4.91 -17.39 -6.49
N LEU A 32 -6.12 -17.87 -6.24
CA LEU A 32 -6.64 -19.06 -6.91
C LEU A 32 -7.09 -18.72 -8.33
N THR A 33 -6.80 -19.62 -9.27
CA THR A 33 -7.40 -19.65 -10.60
C THR A 33 -8.85 -20.10 -10.51
N LYS A 34 -9.65 -19.82 -11.55
CA LYS A 34 -11.02 -20.32 -11.62
C LYS A 34 -11.08 -21.86 -11.58
N ALA A 35 -10.09 -22.54 -12.16
CA ALA A 35 -10.03 -23.99 -12.13
C ALA A 35 -9.77 -24.53 -10.72
N GLU A 36 -8.83 -23.93 -9.98
CA GLU A 36 -8.51 -24.32 -8.59
C GLU A 36 -9.74 -24.13 -7.69
N LEU A 37 -10.35 -22.93 -7.66
CA LEU A 37 -11.53 -22.72 -6.82
C LEU A 37 -12.73 -23.59 -7.24
N ALA A 38 -12.91 -23.84 -8.54
CA ALA A 38 -13.99 -24.72 -9.00
C ALA A 38 -13.80 -26.17 -8.50
N ALA A 39 -12.56 -26.65 -8.43
CA ALA A 39 -12.24 -27.94 -7.84
C ALA A 39 -12.54 -27.98 -6.33
N ASP A 40 -12.11 -26.94 -5.58
CA ASP A 40 -12.40 -26.83 -4.14
C ASP A 40 -13.92 -26.78 -3.86
N LEU A 41 -14.66 -26.14 -4.78
CA LEU A 41 -16.12 -26.03 -4.75
C LEU A 41 -16.84 -27.17 -5.48
N ASP A 42 -16.17 -28.26 -5.88
CA ASP A 42 -16.77 -29.41 -6.59
C ASP A 42 -17.80 -29.00 -7.66
N VAL A 43 -17.41 -28.06 -8.52
CA VAL A 43 -18.21 -27.58 -9.64
C VAL A 43 -17.37 -27.48 -10.90
N ALA A 44 -18.02 -27.44 -12.06
CA ALA A 44 -17.33 -27.18 -13.32
C ALA A 44 -16.75 -25.74 -13.35
N PRO A 45 -15.56 -25.51 -13.94
CA PRO A 45 -15.00 -24.16 -14.11
C PRO A 45 -15.92 -23.17 -14.85
N ALA A 46 -16.75 -23.67 -15.76
CA ALA A 46 -17.78 -22.88 -16.44
C ALA A 46 -18.88 -22.40 -15.47
N THR A 47 -19.25 -23.24 -14.50
CA THR A 47 -20.21 -22.88 -13.45
C THR A 47 -19.66 -21.78 -12.56
N LEU A 48 -18.41 -21.89 -12.10
CA LEU A 48 -17.77 -20.83 -11.31
C LEU A 48 -17.68 -19.53 -12.11
N SER A 49 -17.28 -19.62 -13.40
CA SER A 49 -17.22 -18.44 -14.27
C SER A 49 -18.57 -17.74 -14.38
N ARG A 50 -19.67 -18.49 -14.50
CA ARG A 50 -21.03 -17.93 -14.49
C ARG A 50 -21.36 -17.30 -13.14
N TRP A 51 -21.01 -17.95 -12.03
CA TRP A 51 -21.27 -17.39 -10.69
C TRP A 51 -20.51 -16.09 -10.41
N GLU A 52 -19.29 -15.95 -10.93
CA GLU A 52 -18.52 -14.70 -10.81
C GLU A 52 -19.05 -13.56 -11.69
N ASN A 53 -19.83 -13.89 -12.73
CA ASN A 53 -20.40 -12.89 -13.63
C ASN A 53 -21.85 -12.53 -13.27
N GLU A 54 -22.68 -13.53 -12.95
CA GLU A 54 -24.13 -13.41 -12.80
C GLU A 54 -24.59 -13.67 -11.35
N GLY A 55 -23.73 -14.22 -10.52
CA GLY A 55 -24.08 -14.74 -9.20
C GLY A 55 -24.59 -16.19 -9.23
N PRO A 56 -24.50 -16.90 -8.11
CA PRO A 56 -25.10 -18.23 -7.99
C PRO A 56 -26.64 -18.16 -7.87
N PRO A 57 -27.37 -19.22 -8.26
CA PRO A 57 -28.81 -19.26 -8.10
C PRO A 57 -29.20 -19.27 -6.61
N PRO A 58 -30.30 -18.60 -6.20
CA PRO A 58 -30.70 -18.52 -4.79
C PRO A 58 -30.87 -19.88 -4.09
N SER A 59 -31.30 -20.90 -4.82
CA SER A 59 -31.46 -22.27 -4.30
C SER A 59 -30.15 -22.94 -3.85
N ARG A 60 -29.00 -22.35 -4.16
CA ARG A 60 -27.67 -22.85 -3.79
C ARG A 60 -26.97 -21.97 -2.75
N THR A 61 -27.58 -20.88 -2.27
CA THR A 61 -26.92 -19.91 -1.39
C THR A 61 -26.36 -20.55 -0.12
N GLU A 62 -27.19 -21.09 0.78
CA GLU A 62 -26.70 -21.65 2.06
C GLU A 62 -25.62 -22.74 1.91
N PRO A 63 -25.79 -23.77 1.04
CA PRO A 63 -24.75 -24.78 0.88
C PRO A 63 -23.46 -24.23 0.27
N LEU A 64 -23.55 -23.21 -0.60
CA LEU A 64 -22.38 -22.62 -1.25
C LEU A 64 -21.60 -21.71 -0.30
N LEU A 65 -22.29 -20.94 0.56
CA LEU A 65 -21.68 -20.06 1.55
C LEU A 65 -20.67 -20.79 2.43
N LYS A 66 -21.07 -21.90 3.05
CA LYS A 66 -20.18 -22.74 3.88
C LYS A 66 -18.95 -23.24 3.13
N ARG A 67 -19.10 -23.54 1.84
CA ARG A 67 -18.01 -24.04 0.99
C ARG A 67 -17.05 -22.92 0.60
N LEU A 68 -17.59 -21.73 0.28
CA LEU A 68 -16.80 -20.53 0.03
C LEU A 68 -16.04 -20.10 1.28
N GLU A 69 -16.67 -20.11 2.45
CA GLU A 69 -16.03 -19.83 3.73
C GLU A 69 -14.89 -20.83 3.99
N SER A 70 -15.14 -22.12 3.84
CA SER A 70 -14.10 -23.14 4.03
C SER A 70 -12.94 -23.04 3.02
N ALA A 71 -13.22 -22.69 1.76
CA ALA A 71 -12.19 -22.63 0.71
C ALA A 71 -11.40 -21.31 0.72
N LEU A 72 -12.05 -20.20 1.06
CA LEU A 72 -11.50 -18.86 0.92
C LEU A 72 -11.26 -18.16 2.27
N GLY A 73 -11.84 -18.63 3.36
CA GLY A 73 -11.70 -18.00 4.68
C GLY A 73 -12.27 -16.58 4.74
N PHE A 74 -13.39 -16.35 4.05
CA PHE A 74 -14.22 -15.14 4.12
C PHE A 74 -15.58 -15.53 4.72
N THR A 75 -16.17 -14.66 5.53
CA THR A 75 -17.44 -14.94 6.22
C THR A 75 -18.62 -14.91 5.25
N ASP A 76 -19.74 -15.50 5.65
CA ASP A 76 -21.00 -15.38 4.91
C ASP A 76 -21.42 -13.92 4.70
N GLY A 77 -21.24 -13.08 5.72
CA GLY A 77 -21.56 -11.66 5.64
C GLY A 77 -20.75 -10.92 4.58
N TYR A 78 -19.51 -11.33 4.28
CA TYR A 78 -18.74 -10.80 3.16
C TYR A 78 -19.38 -11.13 1.81
N PHE A 79 -19.78 -12.38 1.61
CA PHE A 79 -20.37 -12.83 0.34
C PHE A 79 -21.77 -12.28 0.12
N LEU A 80 -22.47 -11.92 1.18
CA LEU A 80 -23.81 -11.32 1.16
C LEU A 80 -23.79 -9.78 1.20
N SER A 81 -22.61 -9.16 1.30
CA SER A 81 -22.45 -7.71 1.24
C SER A 81 -22.60 -7.19 -0.19
N GLU A 82 -22.78 -5.87 -0.33
CA GLU A 82 -22.87 -5.18 -1.62
C GLU A 82 -21.69 -5.51 -2.55
N GLU A 83 -21.95 -5.40 -3.87
CA GLU A 83 -20.92 -5.59 -4.89
C GLU A 83 -19.73 -4.66 -4.64
N LEU A 84 -18.52 -5.18 -4.86
CA LEU A 84 -17.30 -4.41 -4.90
C LEU A 84 -17.05 -3.89 -6.31
N GLU A 85 -16.64 -2.64 -6.39
CA GLU A 85 -15.94 -2.15 -7.58
C GLU A 85 -14.58 -2.85 -7.64
N VAL A 86 -14.37 -3.62 -8.71
CA VAL A 86 -13.12 -4.32 -8.95
C VAL A 86 -12.32 -3.51 -9.97
N PRO A 87 -11.15 -2.96 -9.60
CA PRO A 87 -10.30 -2.25 -10.54
C PRO A 87 -9.98 -3.15 -11.74
N SER A 88 -10.14 -2.63 -12.96
CA SER A 88 -9.81 -3.41 -14.16
C SER A 88 -8.32 -3.70 -14.20
N MET A 89 -7.94 -4.96 -14.49
CA MET A 89 -6.54 -5.39 -14.67
C MET A 89 -5.82 -4.63 -15.79
N ASN A 90 -6.58 -4.06 -16.73
CA ASN A 90 -6.08 -3.29 -17.88
C ASN A 90 -6.22 -1.77 -17.68
N SER A 91 -6.73 -1.34 -16.53
CA SER A 91 -6.81 0.09 -16.25
C SER A 91 -5.40 0.65 -16.07
N THR A 92 -5.22 1.91 -16.44
CA THR A 92 -4.03 2.75 -16.16
C THR A 92 -3.63 2.78 -14.68
N LEU A 93 -4.49 2.22 -13.81
CA LEU A 93 -4.38 2.09 -12.38
C LEU A 93 -3.40 0.97 -11.98
N PHE A 94 -3.18 -0.05 -12.81
CA PHE A 94 -2.30 -1.17 -12.46
C PHE A 94 -0.86 -0.95 -12.91
N ARG A 95 -0.19 -0.03 -12.23
CA ARG A 95 1.18 0.46 -12.52
C ARG A 95 2.29 -0.52 -12.15
N ALA A 96 1.93 -1.75 -11.77
CA ALA A 96 2.87 -2.75 -11.27
C ALA A 96 3.70 -3.39 -12.41
N GLY A 97 4.98 -3.06 -12.42
CA GLY A 97 6.14 -3.76 -12.99
C GLY A 97 5.86 -4.78 -14.09
N SER A 98 6.42 -4.51 -15.27
CA SER A 98 6.42 -5.35 -16.50
C SER A 98 6.79 -6.85 -16.33
N ARG A 99 7.19 -7.31 -15.14
CA ARG A 99 7.59 -8.71 -14.82
C ARG A 99 6.62 -9.48 -13.92
N ALA A 100 5.54 -8.86 -13.43
CA ALA A 100 4.55 -9.56 -12.59
C ALA A 100 3.72 -10.57 -13.40
N THR A 101 3.59 -11.80 -12.91
CA THR A 101 2.71 -12.82 -13.48
C THR A 101 1.24 -12.44 -13.33
N GLN A 102 0.39 -13.00 -14.19
CA GLN A 102 -1.06 -12.73 -14.17
C GLN A 102 -1.71 -13.00 -12.80
N ARG A 103 -1.27 -14.04 -12.08
CA ARG A 103 -1.74 -14.37 -10.74
C ARG A 103 -1.46 -13.22 -9.76
N GLN A 104 -0.28 -12.63 -9.84
CA GLN A 104 0.18 -11.56 -8.93
C GLN A 104 -0.58 -10.27 -9.20
N LYS A 105 -0.74 -9.92 -10.48
CA LYS A 105 -1.61 -8.80 -10.87
C LYS A 105 -3.03 -8.97 -10.32
N SER A 106 -3.56 -10.18 -10.39
CA SER A 106 -4.91 -10.44 -9.90
C SER A 106 -5.04 -10.30 -8.37
N VAL A 107 -4.06 -10.76 -7.60
CA VAL A 107 -4.08 -10.59 -6.13
C VAL A 107 -4.00 -9.11 -5.75
N ALA A 108 -3.21 -8.32 -6.46
CA ALA A 108 -3.08 -6.91 -6.17
C ALA A 108 -4.33 -6.11 -6.59
N VAL A 109 -5.05 -6.50 -7.65
CA VAL A 109 -6.39 -5.95 -7.95
C VAL A 109 -7.37 -6.24 -6.81
N ALA A 110 -7.39 -7.47 -6.31
CA ALA A 110 -8.25 -7.84 -5.19
C ALA A 110 -7.88 -7.12 -3.89
N SER A 111 -6.58 -6.83 -3.71
CA SER A 111 -6.09 -6.02 -2.58
C SER A 111 -6.59 -4.59 -2.69
N GLY A 112 -6.66 -4.04 -3.91
CA GLY A 112 -7.30 -2.77 -4.22
C GLY A 112 -8.75 -2.70 -3.75
N ALA A 113 -9.59 -3.65 -4.19
CA ALA A 113 -11.02 -3.67 -3.82
C ALA A 113 -11.25 -3.74 -2.29
N ASN A 114 -10.50 -4.61 -1.59
CA ASN A 114 -10.59 -4.70 -0.13
C ASN A 114 -10.02 -3.46 0.58
N ALA A 115 -8.97 -2.84 0.02
CA ALA A 115 -8.43 -1.59 0.53
C ALA A 115 -9.41 -0.43 0.39
N SER A 116 -10.15 -0.34 -0.72
CA SER A 116 -11.21 0.66 -0.90
C SER A 116 -12.33 0.47 0.13
N THR A 117 -12.68 -0.77 0.47
CA THR A 117 -13.64 -1.08 1.56
C THR A 117 -13.11 -0.57 2.91
N LEU A 118 -11.86 -0.87 3.27
CA LEU A 118 -11.25 -0.38 4.50
C LEU A 118 -11.14 1.15 4.52
N LEU A 119 -10.76 1.77 3.41
CA LEU A 119 -10.65 3.22 3.30
C LEU A 119 -12.01 3.91 3.45
N ALA A 120 -13.07 3.37 2.86
CA ALA A 120 -14.43 3.86 3.04
C ALA A 120 -14.86 3.81 4.52
N TRP A 121 -14.53 2.72 5.21
CA TRP A 121 -14.74 2.61 6.66
C TRP A 121 -13.92 3.64 7.44
N LEU A 122 -12.64 3.83 7.10
CA LEU A 122 -11.78 4.82 7.73
C LEU A 122 -12.33 6.24 7.57
N ARG A 123 -12.77 6.62 6.37
CA ARG A 123 -13.36 7.94 6.08
C ARG A 123 -14.71 8.17 6.77
N SER A 124 -15.48 7.10 6.97
CA SER A 124 -16.77 7.19 7.66
C SER A 124 -16.62 7.40 9.17
N ASN A 125 -15.53 6.87 9.75
CA ASN A 125 -15.27 6.89 11.19
C ASN A 125 -14.26 7.95 11.64
N PHE A 126 -13.36 8.37 10.74
CA PHE A 126 -12.26 9.28 11.03
C PHE A 126 -12.07 10.31 9.92
N ASN A 127 -11.46 11.45 10.25
CA ASN A 127 -11.06 12.44 9.26
C ASN A 127 -9.77 12.00 8.56
N PHE A 128 -9.89 11.22 7.49
CA PHE A 128 -8.76 10.86 6.63
C PHE A 128 -8.34 12.05 5.74
N PRO A 129 -7.04 12.33 5.55
CA PRO A 129 -6.61 13.44 4.70
C PRO A 129 -7.07 13.28 3.25
N GLU A 130 -7.61 14.35 2.66
CA GLU A 130 -7.96 14.35 1.24
C GLU A 130 -6.70 14.33 0.35
N PRO A 131 -6.76 13.67 -0.82
CA PRO A 131 -5.66 13.66 -1.78
C PRO A 131 -5.21 15.08 -2.15
N ASN A 132 -3.91 15.36 -1.99
CA ASN A 132 -3.30 16.64 -2.35
C ASN A 132 -1.87 16.39 -2.87
N LEU A 133 -1.79 15.78 -4.04
CA LEU A 133 -0.52 15.49 -4.72
C LEU A 133 -0.30 16.55 -5.81
N PRO A 134 0.92 17.09 -5.93
CA PRO A 134 1.25 17.91 -7.09
C PRO A 134 1.32 17.03 -8.34
N ASP A 135 0.72 17.50 -9.43
CA ASP A 135 1.01 16.94 -10.74
C ASP A 135 2.38 17.45 -11.21
N LEU A 136 3.34 16.54 -11.33
CA LEU A 136 4.70 16.81 -11.77
C LEU A 136 5.00 16.14 -13.12
N SER A 137 3.96 15.78 -13.87
CA SER A 137 4.11 15.31 -15.23
C SER A 137 4.81 16.36 -16.11
N GLY A 138 5.71 15.90 -16.97
CA GLY A 138 6.53 16.76 -17.85
C GLY A 138 7.82 17.31 -17.23
N PHE A 139 8.03 17.19 -15.92
CA PHE A 139 9.33 17.45 -15.29
C PHE A 139 10.28 16.26 -15.46
N THR A 140 11.59 16.51 -15.46
CA THR A 140 12.55 15.41 -15.30
C THR A 140 12.44 14.81 -13.89
N PRO A 141 12.81 13.53 -13.67
CA PRO A 141 12.75 12.91 -12.35
C PRO A 141 13.46 13.70 -11.23
N ALA A 142 14.63 14.27 -11.54
CA ALA A 142 15.41 15.08 -10.61
C ALA A 142 14.69 16.40 -10.24
N GLU A 143 14.06 17.05 -11.23
CA GLU A 143 13.28 18.26 -10.99
C GLU A 143 12.02 17.95 -10.18
N ALA A 144 11.29 16.89 -10.53
CA ALA A 144 10.11 16.46 -9.80
C ALA A 144 10.44 16.11 -8.34
N ALA A 145 11.53 15.39 -8.09
CA ALA A 145 12.01 15.11 -6.73
C ALA A 145 12.28 16.40 -5.95
N ARG A 146 12.96 17.38 -6.55
CA ARG A 146 13.22 18.69 -5.94
C ARG A 146 11.94 19.48 -5.68
N HIS A 147 11.00 19.49 -6.62
CA HIS A 147 9.69 20.14 -6.47
C HIS A 147 8.89 19.50 -5.34
N ALA A 148 8.76 18.17 -5.32
CA ALA A 148 8.09 17.43 -4.25
C ALA A 148 8.69 17.77 -2.88
N ARG A 149 10.03 17.74 -2.75
CA ARG A 149 10.72 18.10 -1.49
C ARG A 149 10.49 19.55 -1.07
N THR A 150 10.36 20.47 -2.02
CA THR A 150 10.08 21.89 -1.74
C THR A 150 8.63 22.08 -1.28
N ILE A 151 7.67 21.54 -2.04
CA ILE A 151 6.23 21.61 -1.75
C ILE A 151 5.94 20.99 -0.37
N TRP A 152 6.60 19.88 -0.06
CA TRP A 152 6.45 19.17 1.21
C TRP A 152 7.37 19.67 2.32
N GLN A 153 8.11 20.76 2.08
CA GLN A 153 8.96 21.45 3.07
C GLN A 153 10.03 20.55 3.70
N LEU A 154 10.50 19.54 2.96
CA LEU A 154 11.56 18.64 3.38
C LEU A 154 12.94 19.34 3.31
N GLY A 155 13.10 20.27 2.36
CA GLY A 155 14.40 20.88 2.05
C GLY A 155 15.39 19.79 1.65
N ASP A 156 16.56 19.76 2.29
CA ASP A 156 17.56 18.71 2.10
C ASP A 156 17.53 17.64 3.21
N ARG A 157 16.68 17.76 4.23
CA ARG A 157 16.66 16.82 5.37
C ARG A 157 16.30 15.39 4.95
N PRO A 158 16.76 14.35 5.67
CA PRO A 158 16.30 12.98 5.45
C PRO A 158 14.77 12.92 5.44
N VAL A 159 14.19 12.16 4.52
CA VAL A 159 12.74 11.88 4.53
C VAL A 159 12.42 11.23 5.88
N PRO A 160 11.43 11.72 6.65
CA PRO A 160 11.17 11.29 8.02
C PRO A 160 10.62 9.86 8.05
N ASN A 161 9.33 9.66 8.32
CA ASN A 161 8.63 8.41 8.07
C ASN A 161 7.91 8.57 6.72
N SER A 162 8.32 7.82 5.70
CA SER A 162 7.82 7.95 4.33
C SER A 162 6.37 7.48 4.18
N VAL A 163 5.93 6.49 4.97
CA VAL A 163 4.53 6.07 5.06
C VAL A 163 3.67 7.22 5.58
N GLN A 164 4.04 7.81 6.71
CA GLN A 164 3.30 8.93 7.31
C GLN A 164 3.34 10.17 6.42
N LEU A 165 4.45 10.43 5.75
CA LEU A 165 4.55 11.53 4.79
C LEU A 165 3.54 11.35 3.66
N ALA A 166 3.48 10.17 3.04
CA ALA A 166 2.51 9.86 1.99
C ALA A 166 1.06 9.98 2.50
N GLU A 167 0.75 9.41 3.67
CA GLU A 167 -0.56 9.54 4.32
C GLU A 167 -0.96 11.01 4.55
N SER A 168 0.00 11.88 4.91
CA SER A 168 -0.26 13.30 5.14
C SER A 168 -0.69 14.08 3.90
N PHE A 169 -0.47 13.52 2.70
CA PHE A 169 -0.93 14.06 1.42
C PHE A 169 -2.14 13.31 0.86
N GLY A 170 -2.83 12.52 1.70
CA GLY A 170 -4.02 11.79 1.33
C GLY A 170 -3.77 10.52 0.52
N ILE A 171 -2.52 10.02 0.47
CA ILE A 171 -2.22 8.73 -0.13
C ILE A 171 -2.58 7.62 0.87
N ALA A 172 -3.43 6.69 0.45
CA ALA A 172 -3.75 5.51 1.23
C ALA A 172 -2.62 4.48 1.11
N VAL A 173 -1.77 4.39 2.14
CA VAL A 173 -0.68 3.42 2.18
C VAL A 173 -1.13 2.14 2.87
N MET A 174 -1.19 1.06 2.11
CA MET A 174 -1.72 -0.25 2.51
C MET A 174 -0.64 -1.33 2.42
N GLY A 175 -0.80 -2.41 3.18
CA GLY A 175 0.09 -3.56 3.10
C GLY A 175 -0.41 -4.64 2.12
N LEU A 176 0.54 -5.38 1.54
CA LEU A 176 0.27 -6.55 0.73
C LEU A 176 0.49 -7.83 1.55
N PRO A 177 -0.36 -8.84 1.36
CA PRO A 177 -0.14 -10.14 1.98
C PRO A 177 1.13 -10.81 1.41
N PRO A 178 1.79 -11.68 2.19
CA PRO A 178 2.88 -12.51 1.69
C PRO A 178 2.50 -13.38 0.47
N ALA A 179 1.22 -13.76 0.32
CA ALA A 179 0.75 -14.55 -0.81
C ALA A 179 0.64 -13.77 -2.14
N ALA A 180 0.62 -12.42 -2.10
CA ALA A 180 0.58 -11.55 -3.29
C ALA A 180 1.98 -11.22 -3.86
N SER A 181 3.04 -11.70 -3.21
CA SER A 181 4.25 -10.92 -2.99
C SER A 181 5.33 -11.00 -4.06
N ALA A 182 4.96 -10.95 -5.33
CA ALA A 182 5.96 -10.90 -6.39
C ALA A 182 6.34 -9.50 -6.87
N VAL A 183 5.60 -8.49 -6.41
CA VAL A 183 5.98 -7.10 -6.49
C VAL A 183 6.28 -6.62 -5.08
N ASP A 184 7.35 -5.85 -4.92
CA ASP A 184 7.76 -5.31 -3.62
C ASP A 184 6.81 -4.18 -3.19
N ALA A 185 6.31 -3.41 -4.16
CA ALA A 185 5.24 -2.44 -4.02
C ALA A 185 4.51 -2.22 -5.36
N PHE A 186 3.38 -1.50 -5.32
CA PHE A 186 2.78 -0.86 -6.49
C PHE A 186 1.90 0.32 -6.05
N SER A 187 1.64 1.24 -6.98
CA SER A 187 0.72 2.36 -6.82
C SER A 187 -0.45 2.27 -7.78
N MET A 188 -1.58 2.87 -7.40
CA MET A 188 -2.75 2.99 -8.27
C MET A 188 -3.55 4.23 -7.90
N TRP A 189 -4.39 4.68 -8.83
CA TRP A 189 -5.49 5.60 -8.54
C TRP A 189 -6.80 4.81 -8.51
N ASP A 190 -7.73 5.20 -7.66
CA ASP A 190 -9.12 4.74 -7.66
C ASP A 190 -10.00 5.98 -7.70
N GLY A 191 -10.48 6.34 -8.89
CA GLY A 191 -10.94 7.72 -9.15
C GLY A 191 -9.85 8.73 -8.81
N GLU A 192 -10.15 9.66 -7.89
CA GLU A 192 -9.21 10.68 -7.40
C GLU A 192 -8.38 10.23 -6.18
N GLN A 193 -8.58 9.01 -5.67
CA GLN A 193 -7.87 8.52 -4.49
C GLN A 193 -6.59 7.77 -4.88
N PRO A 194 -5.39 8.24 -4.48
CA PRO A 194 -4.15 7.52 -4.70
C PRO A 194 -3.91 6.47 -3.62
N PHE A 195 -3.44 5.30 -4.04
CA PHE A 195 -3.02 4.21 -3.17
C PHE A 195 -1.55 3.84 -3.43
N ILE A 196 -0.86 3.44 -2.36
CA ILE A 196 0.42 2.73 -2.43
C ILE A 196 0.29 1.45 -1.62
N PHE A 197 0.68 0.33 -2.20
CA PHE A 197 0.66 -0.99 -1.59
C PHE A 197 2.08 -1.49 -1.36
N LEU A 198 2.40 -1.96 -0.15
CA LEU A 198 3.75 -2.40 0.24
C LEU A 198 3.79 -3.85 0.74
N ALA A 199 4.67 -4.68 0.18
CA ALA A 199 4.82 -6.09 0.62
C ALA A 199 5.75 -6.27 1.84
N ARG A 200 6.56 -5.26 2.22
CA ARG A 200 7.54 -5.31 3.34
C ARG A 200 8.40 -6.59 3.37
N ARG A 201 8.94 -6.97 2.21
CA ARG A 201 9.83 -8.14 2.05
C ARG A 201 11.31 -7.78 2.03
N ARG A 202 11.64 -6.61 1.50
CA ARG A 202 13.00 -6.06 1.47
C ARG A 202 13.33 -5.40 2.79
N THR A 203 14.59 -5.08 3.02
CA THR A 203 15.00 -4.31 4.21
C THR A 203 14.17 -3.03 4.38
N PRO A 204 14.08 -2.46 5.60
CA PRO A 204 13.40 -1.18 5.81
C PRO A 204 13.87 -0.05 4.88
N GLU A 205 15.15 -0.02 4.52
CA GLU A 205 15.72 0.88 3.51
C GLU A 205 15.18 0.59 2.11
N GLY A 206 15.11 -0.69 1.74
CA GLY A 206 14.51 -1.14 0.48
C GLY A 206 13.03 -0.76 0.39
N ALA A 207 12.27 -0.90 1.47
CA ALA A 207 10.86 -0.52 1.54
C ALA A 207 10.65 1.00 1.42
N ARG A 208 11.56 1.82 1.98
CA ARG A 208 11.57 3.27 1.76
C ARG A 208 11.80 3.63 0.30
N PHE A 209 12.71 2.91 -0.36
CA PHE A 209 12.96 3.08 -1.79
C PHE A 209 11.74 2.66 -2.63
N ASP A 210 11.10 1.53 -2.29
CA ASP A 210 9.87 1.07 -2.95
C ASP A 210 8.76 2.11 -2.85
N LEU A 211 8.49 2.64 -1.64
CA LEU A 211 7.49 3.70 -1.48
C LEU A 211 7.85 4.96 -2.29
N ALA A 212 9.11 5.39 -2.27
CA ALA A 212 9.54 6.56 -3.03
C ALA A 212 9.43 6.35 -4.55
N HIS A 213 9.67 5.13 -5.03
CA HIS A 213 9.48 4.72 -6.43
C HIS A 213 8.01 4.81 -6.82
N GLU A 214 7.12 4.24 -6.02
CA GLU A 214 5.67 4.32 -6.25
C GLU A 214 5.14 5.76 -6.19
N LEU A 215 5.70 6.57 -5.29
CA LEU A 215 5.41 7.99 -5.24
C LEU A 215 5.85 8.70 -6.53
N GLY A 216 6.99 8.31 -7.10
CA GLY A 216 7.44 8.77 -8.41
C GLY A 216 6.42 8.49 -9.50
N HIS A 217 5.86 7.28 -9.54
CA HIS A 217 4.77 6.97 -10.47
C HIS A 217 3.55 7.85 -10.28
N LEU A 218 3.10 8.06 -9.03
CA LEU A 218 1.94 8.92 -8.74
C LEU A 218 2.14 10.37 -9.21
N LEU A 219 3.35 10.92 -9.07
CA LEU A 219 3.64 12.32 -9.38
C LEU A 219 4.05 12.59 -10.83
N LEU A 220 4.83 11.69 -11.45
CA LEU A 220 5.38 11.88 -12.80
C LEU A 220 4.44 11.38 -13.91
N HIS A 221 3.65 10.35 -13.61
CA HIS A 221 2.89 9.59 -14.60
C HIS A 221 1.38 9.66 -14.31
N SER A 222 0.88 10.85 -13.97
CA SER A 222 -0.52 11.14 -13.62
C SER A 222 -1.51 11.08 -14.81
N SER A 223 -1.05 10.89 -16.06
CA SER A 223 -1.88 10.95 -17.27
C SER A 223 -2.68 9.68 -17.58
N ASP A 224 -3.86 9.87 -18.18
CA ASP A 224 -4.80 8.82 -18.64
C ASP A 224 -4.29 7.92 -19.80
N GLU A 225 -3.12 8.21 -20.37
CA GLU A 225 -2.52 7.32 -21.38
C GLU A 225 -1.67 6.23 -20.72
N PRO A 226 -1.92 4.94 -21.01
CA PRO A 226 -1.13 3.84 -20.46
C PRO A 226 0.30 3.88 -20.99
N ARG A 227 1.18 4.48 -20.20
CA ARG A 227 2.62 4.47 -20.37
C ARG A 227 3.25 3.64 -19.26
N SER A 228 3.41 2.35 -19.51
CA SER A 228 4.13 1.42 -18.64
C SER A 228 5.22 0.75 -19.47
N GLY A 229 6.32 1.45 -19.65
CA GLY A 229 7.51 0.98 -20.35
C GLY A 229 8.75 1.04 -19.46
N ALA A 230 9.88 0.59 -20.00
CA ALA A 230 11.16 0.65 -19.30
C ALA A 230 11.55 2.09 -18.92
N ARG A 231 11.10 3.08 -19.71
CA ARG A 231 11.40 4.48 -19.47
C ARG A 231 10.74 5.00 -18.20
N GLU A 232 9.45 4.73 -17.99
CA GLU A 232 8.71 5.20 -16.83
C GLU A 232 9.23 4.54 -15.54
N GLU A 233 9.63 3.27 -15.63
CA GLU A 233 10.31 2.55 -14.55
C GLU A 233 11.67 3.18 -14.19
N ASP A 234 12.45 3.56 -15.21
CA ASP A 234 13.73 4.26 -15.02
C ASP A 234 13.51 5.67 -14.43
N GLU A 235 12.48 6.39 -14.89
CA GLU A 235 12.10 7.70 -14.38
C GLU A 235 11.65 7.63 -12.91
N ALA A 236 10.82 6.65 -12.53
CA ALA A 236 10.40 6.41 -11.15
C ALA A 236 11.58 6.00 -10.24
N ASN A 237 12.49 5.16 -10.74
CA ASN A 237 13.72 4.79 -10.03
C ASN A 237 14.64 5.99 -9.79
N GLN A 238 14.82 6.85 -10.80
CA GLN A 238 15.62 8.06 -10.67
C GLN A 238 14.96 9.06 -9.71
N PHE A 239 13.63 9.23 -9.79
CA PHE A 239 12.88 10.03 -8.83
C PHE A 239 13.09 9.54 -7.40
N ALA A 240 12.98 8.24 -7.15
CA ALA A 240 13.16 7.68 -5.81
C ALA A 240 14.58 7.96 -5.26
N ALA A 241 15.60 7.81 -6.11
CA ALA A 241 16.98 8.11 -5.75
C ALA A 241 17.17 9.59 -5.38
N ASP A 242 16.74 10.51 -6.24
CA ASP A 242 16.90 11.96 -6.00
C ASP A 242 16.00 12.48 -4.87
N PHE A 243 14.83 11.87 -4.67
CA PHE A 243 13.91 12.21 -3.59
C PHE A 243 14.46 11.80 -2.22
N LEU A 244 15.06 10.61 -2.12
CA LEU A 244 15.63 10.11 -0.85
C LEU A 244 17.04 10.64 -0.58
N ILE A 245 17.82 10.89 -1.64
CA ILE A 245 19.24 11.26 -1.58
C ILE A 245 19.43 12.57 -2.37
N PRO A 246 19.02 13.72 -1.82
CA PRO A 246 19.07 14.98 -2.55
C PRO A 246 20.52 15.38 -2.89
N PRO A 247 20.79 15.92 -4.09
CA PRO A 247 22.14 16.29 -4.52
C PRO A 247 22.85 17.23 -3.53
N GLY A 248 22.09 18.15 -2.90
CA GLY A 248 22.61 19.09 -1.89
C GLY A 248 23.30 18.39 -0.73
N ILE A 249 22.70 17.32 -0.18
CA ILE A 249 23.32 16.52 0.88
C ILE A 249 24.58 15.81 0.39
N VAL A 250 24.52 15.21 -0.81
CA VAL A 250 25.68 14.51 -1.38
C VAL A 250 26.86 15.46 -1.54
N HIS A 251 26.61 16.67 -2.04
CA HIS A 251 27.66 17.66 -2.23
C HIS A 251 28.19 18.23 -0.91
N ALA A 252 27.34 18.43 0.08
CA ALA A 252 27.72 18.97 1.38
C ALA A 252 28.47 17.96 2.26
N HIS A 253 28.12 16.67 2.20
CA HIS A 253 28.62 15.66 3.13
C HIS A 253 29.65 14.69 2.55
N LEU A 254 29.75 14.57 1.22
CA LEU A 254 30.80 13.76 0.58
C LEU A 254 31.82 14.64 -0.13
N ARG A 255 33.10 14.40 0.17
CA ARG A 255 34.22 14.92 -0.61
C ARG A 255 34.34 14.14 -1.92
N LEU A 256 35.22 14.59 -2.82
CA LEU A 256 35.65 13.75 -3.94
C LEU A 256 36.41 12.54 -3.40
N HIS A 257 36.26 11.40 -4.06
CA HIS A 257 36.87 10.13 -3.70
C HIS A 257 36.57 9.69 -2.25
N PRO A 258 35.28 9.68 -1.83
CA PRO A 258 34.93 9.31 -0.46
C PRO A 258 35.30 7.86 -0.16
N SER A 259 35.69 7.61 1.09
CA SER A 259 35.90 6.25 1.56
C SER A 259 34.58 5.48 1.63
N LEU A 260 34.65 4.15 1.70
CA LEU A 260 33.46 3.33 1.92
C LEU A 260 32.76 3.69 3.24
N ASP A 261 33.54 4.04 4.28
CA ASP A 261 33.00 4.41 5.58
C ASP A 261 32.24 5.74 5.53
N ASP A 262 32.66 6.69 4.68
CA ASP A 262 31.90 7.93 4.44
C ASP A 262 30.54 7.63 3.79
N ILE A 263 30.50 6.72 2.82
CA ILE A 263 29.27 6.26 2.16
C ILE A 263 28.35 5.56 3.17
N LEU A 264 28.90 4.65 3.98
CA LEU A 264 28.15 3.93 5.01
C LEU A 264 27.65 4.85 6.13
N ARG A 265 28.40 5.89 6.49
CA ARG A 265 27.94 6.90 7.44
C ARG A 265 26.77 7.71 6.89
N LEU A 266 26.84 8.13 5.63
CA LEU A 266 25.79 8.95 5.02
C LEU A 266 24.51 8.15 4.75
N ARG A 267 24.61 6.89 4.30
CA ARG A 267 23.42 6.03 4.08
C ARG A 267 22.63 5.80 5.36
N THR A 268 23.31 5.67 6.51
CA THR A 268 22.66 5.58 7.82
C THR A 268 21.93 6.88 8.18
N ALA A 269 22.54 8.05 7.97
CA ALA A 269 21.90 9.34 8.24
C ALA A 269 20.66 9.58 7.37
N LEU A 270 20.69 9.14 6.11
CA LEU A 270 19.58 9.27 5.16
C LEU A 270 18.54 8.14 5.24
N LYS A 271 18.85 7.06 5.97
CA LYS A 271 18.02 5.83 6.07
C LYS A 271 17.76 5.20 4.69
N VAL A 272 18.83 5.04 3.91
CA VAL A 272 18.80 4.44 2.56
C VAL A 272 19.79 3.28 2.47
N SER A 273 19.64 2.44 1.45
CA SER A 273 20.52 1.29 1.25
C SER A 273 21.95 1.72 0.91
N ALA A 274 22.93 0.91 1.30
CA ALA A 274 24.33 1.18 0.93
C ALA A 274 24.50 1.23 -0.59
N MET A 275 23.76 0.39 -1.32
CA MET A 275 23.75 0.36 -2.78
C MET A 275 23.17 1.64 -3.41
N ALA A 276 22.06 2.16 -2.87
CA ALA A 276 21.48 3.41 -3.35
C ALA A 276 22.41 4.60 -3.10
N MET A 277 23.01 4.68 -1.91
CA MET A 277 23.97 5.74 -1.57
C MET A 277 25.23 5.67 -2.43
N LEU A 278 25.78 4.47 -2.68
CA LEU A 278 26.93 4.30 -3.56
C LEU A 278 26.61 4.76 -4.99
N ARG A 279 25.44 4.39 -5.52
CA ARG A 279 24.98 4.82 -6.84
C ARG A 279 24.81 6.33 -6.92
N ALA A 280 24.20 6.96 -5.92
CA ALA A 280 24.02 8.41 -5.87
C ALA A 280 25.37 9.15 -5.78
N ALA A 281 26.32 8.65 -4.98
CA ALA A 281 27.66 9.21 -4.91
C ALA A 281 28.37 9.18 -6.28
N HIS A 282 28.24 8.07 -7.02
CA HIS A 282 28.76 7.96 -8.38
C HIS A 282 28.04 8.90 -9.36
N HIS A 283 26.71 8.90 -9.34
CA HIS A 283 25.87 9.73 -10.21
C HIS A 283 26.17 11.23 -10.07
N HIS A 284 26.44 11.71 -8.85
CA HIS A 284 26.81 13.10 -8.58
C HIS A 284 28.33 13.37 -8.67
N GLY A 285 29.09 12.49 -9.32
CA GLY A 285 30.50 12.70 -9.63
C GLY A 285 31.44 12.68 -8.42
N LYS A 286 31.03 12.08 -7.30
CA LYS A 286 31.89 11.93 -6.11
C LYS A 286 32.89 10.79 -6.25
N LEU A 287 32.59 9.81 -7.10
CA LEU A 287 33.41 8.63 -7.36
C LEU A 287 33.73 8.55 -8.86
N SER A 288 34.93 8.12 -9.19
CA SER A 288 35.24 7.62 -10.54
C SER A 288 34.60 6.25 -10.76
N GLU A 289 34.45 5.85 -12.02
CA GLU A 289 33.99 4.51 -12.40
C GLU A 289 34.78 3.40 -11.70
N ARG A 290 36.11 3.54 -11.63
CA ARG A 290 36.99 2.55 -10.98
C ARG A 290 36.67 2.41 -9.49
N GLU A 291 36.49 3.52 -8.79
CA GLU A 291 36.19 3.52 -7.35
C GLU A 291 34.78 2.99 -7.07
N TYR A 292 33.82 3.35 -7.91
CA TYR A 292 32.46 2.81 -7.84
C TYR A 292 32.47 1.28 -7.93
N HIS A 293 33.14 0.69 -8.93
CA HIS A 293 33.23 -0.76 -9.08
C HIS A 293 33.97 -1.45 -7.92
N PHE A 294 35.02 -0.82 -7.39
CA PHE A 294 35.74 -1.32 -6.22
C PHE A 294 34.84 -1.36 -4.97
N HIS A 295 34.16 -0.26 -4.68
CA HIS A 295 33.22 -0.17 -3.54
C HIS A 295 32.03 -1.11 -3.72
N LEU A 296 31.48 -1.21 -4.93
CA LEU A 296 30.38 -2.11 -5.26
C LEU A 296 30.74 -3.58 -4.99
N THR A 297 31.95 -3.99 -5.40
CA THR A 297 32.47 -5.33 -5.13
C THR A 297 32.61 -5.57 -3.63
N THR A 298 33.18 -4.59 -2.91
CA THR A 298 33.38 -4.67 -1.45
C THR A 298 32.05 -4.77 -0.70
N LEU A 299 31.06 -3.94 -1.05
CA LEU A 299 29.71 -3.99 -0.47
C LEU A 299 29.02 -5.32 -0.77
N SER A 300 29.16 -5.82 -2.00
CA SER A 300 28.58 -7.10 -2.38
C SER A 300 29.15 -8.26 -1.56
N ALA A 301 30.47 -8.30 -1.37
CA ALA A 301 31.15 -9.30 -0.53
C ALA A 301 30.75 -9.20 0.95
N ARG A 302 30.35 -8.00 1.41
CA ARG A 302 29.85 -7.77 2.78
C ARG A 302 28.34 -8.00 2.95
N GLY A 303 27.63 -8.47 1.92
CA GLY A 303 26.21 -8.84 2.01
C GLY A 303 25.20 -7.73 1.68
N PHE A 304 25.66 -6.53 1.28
CA PHE A 304 24.78 -5.36 1.04
C PHE A 304 23.93 -5.45 -0.24
N ARG A 305 23.93 -6.58 -0.96
CA ARG A 305 23.07 -6.76 -2.14
C ARG A 305 21.64 -7.13 -1.79
N THR A 306 21.45 -7.82 -0.67
CA THR A 306 20.16 -8.41 -0.27
C THR A 306 19.72 -7.95 1.11
N ASP A 307 20.64 -7.44 1.91
CA ASP A 307 20.39 -7.01 3.28
C ASP A 307 21.19 -5.74 3.60
N GLU A 308 21.00 -5.16 4.78
CA GLU A 308 21.71 -3.98 5.27
C GLU A 308 22.43 -4.29 6.60
N PRO A 309 23.54 -5.05 6.58
CA PRO A 309 24.27 -5.42 7.80
C PRO A 309 24.59 -4.22 8.69
N GLY A 310 24.29 -4.37 9.99
CA GLY A 310 24.47 -3.33 10.99
C GLY A 310 23.41 -2.22 10.98
N SER A 311 22.38 -2.29 10.12
CA SER A 311 21.23 -1.40 10.23
C SER A 311 20.35 -1.78 11.42
N THR A 312 19.89 -0.78 12.14
CA THR A 312 18.88 -0.90 13.22
C THR A 312 17.54 -0.32 12.80
N LEU A 313 17.38 0.03 11.51
CA LEU A 313 16.16 0.62 10.99
C LEU A 313 15.01 -0.39 11.13
N GLN A 314 13.82 0.11 11.43
CA GLN A 314 12.60 -0.68 11.48
C GLN A 314 11.68 -0.25 10.34
N TYR A 315 10.77 -1.13 9.92
CA TYR A 315 9.75 -0.75 8.94
C TYR A 315 8.93 0.43 9.45
N GLU A 316 8.70 1.37 8.54
CA GLU A 316 8.00 2.60 8.85
C GLU A 316 6.51 2.36 9.03
N ARG A 317 5.94 2.94 10.09
CA ARG A 317 4.58 2.67 10.53
C ARG A 317 3.60 3.74 10.04
N SER A 318 2.37 3.32 9.78
CA SER A 318 1.23 4.19 9.52
C SER A 318 0.81 4.90 10.80
N ARG A 319 0.62 6.22 10.75
CA ARG A 319 0.04 6.96 11.89
C ARG A 319 -1.47 6.75 11.96
N VAL A 320 -2.11 6.52 10.80
CA VAL A 320 -3.55 6.23 10.71
C VAL A 320 -3.86 4.92 11.44
N PHE A 321 -3.17 3.83 11.11
CA PHE A 321 -3.43 2.52 11.73
C PHE A 321 -3.01 2.46 13.19
N ASP A 322 -1.91 3.13 13.56
CA ASP A 322 -1.49 3.22 14.97
C ASP A 322 -2.56 3.92 15.83
N TYR A 323 -3.20 4.97 15.30
CA TYR A 323 -4.32 5.63 15.99
C TYR A 323 -5.60 4.80 15.97
N VAL A 324 -5.96 4.22 14.82
CA VAL A 324 -7.17 3.41 14.66
C VAL A 324 -7.16 2.19 15.58
N LEU A 325 -5.99 1.60 15.85
CA LEU A 325 -5.85 0.47 16.77
C LEU A 325 -5.44 0.89 18.19
N SER A 326 -5.42 2.18 18.49
CA SER A 326 -5.15 2.67 19.82
C SER A 326 -6.37 2.50 20.74
N PRO A 327 -6.19 2.42 22.07
CA PRO A 327 -7.31 2.39 23.00
C PRO A 327 -8.25 3.61 22.87
N GLU A 328 -7.75 4.75 22.38
CA GLU A 328 -8.50 6.00 22.25
C GLU A 328 -9.54 5.96 21.12
N SER A 329 -9.30 5.20 20.05
CA SER A 329 -10.27 5.06 18.95
C SER A 329 -11.44 4.16 19.34
N GLY A 330 -11.25 3.25 20.29
CA GLY A 330 -12.20 2.19 20.64
C GLY A 330 -12.34 1.09 19.59
N ALA A 331 -11.64 1.17 18.46
CA ALA A 331 -11.72 0.17 17.38
C ALA A 331 -10.69 -0.95 17.58
N SER A 332 -11.09 -2.17 17.24
CA SER A 332 -10.23 -3.36 17.23
C SER A 332 -10.28 -4.01 15.86
N ILE A 333 -9.30 -4.86 15.53
CA ILE A 333 -9.34 -5.63 14.28
C ILE A 333 -10.64 -6.45 14.17
N ALA A 334 -11.15 -6.98 15.28
CA ALA A 334 -12.40 -7.71 15.31
C ALA A 334 -13.61 -6.82 14.98
N SER A 335 -13.73 -5.64 15.61
CA SER A 335 -14.84 -4.73 15.32
C SER A 335 -14.77 -4.19 13.88
N ILE A 336 -13.57 -3.92 13.36
CA ILE A 336 -13.39 -3.52 11.97
C ILE A 336 -13.79 -4.66 11.03
N ALA A 337 -13.43 -5.91 11.35
CA ALA A 337 -13.85 -7.08 10.58
C ALA A 337 -15.37 -7.24 10.56
N ASP A 338 -16.04 -7.03 11.69
CA ASP A 338 -17.50 -7.12 11.79
C ASP A 338 -18.19 -6.03 10.96
N GLU A 339 -17.65 -4.82 10.91
CA GLU A 339 -18.24 -3.72 10.14
C GLU A 339 -17.92 -3.78 8.64
N THR A 340 -16.70 -4.17 8.28
CA THR A 340 -16.24 -4.23 6.88
C THR A 340 -16.49 -5.57 6.21
N GLN A 341 -16.82 -6.59 7.00
CA GLN A 341 -16.89 -8.00 6.60
C GLN A 341 -15.55 -8.54 6.04
N LEU A 342 -14.44 -7.82 6.22
CA LEU A 342 -13.13 -8.29 5.78
C LEU A 342 -12.54 -9.28 6.78
N PRO A 343 -11.88 -10.36 6.33
CA PRO A 343 -11.25 -11.31 7.25
C PRO A 343 -10.18 -10.61 8.13
N PRO A 344 -10.09 -10.93 9.42
CA PRO A 344 -9.08 -10.34 10.32
C PRO A 344 -7.64 -10.45 9.80
N GLN A 345 -7.28 -11.58 9.18
CA GLN A 345 -5.95 -11.77 8.58
C GLN A 345 -5.68 -10.83 7.38
N ASP A 346 -6.72 -10.51 6.61
CA ASP A 346 -6.63 -9.62 5.46
C ASP A 346 -6.55 -8.17 5.93
N LEU A 347 -7.28 -7.80 6.98
CA LEU A 347 -7.16 -6.51 7.67
C LEU A 347 -5.77 -6.30 8.26
N HIS A 348 -5.22 -7.30 8.97
CA HIS A 348 -3.85 -7.21 9.47
C HIS A 348 -2.84 -6.95 8.34
N ALA A 349 -2.97 -7.64 7.20
CA ALA A 349 -2.10 -7.42 6.06
C ALA A 349 -2.28 -6.01 5.47
N LEU A 350 -3.53 -5.57 5.24
CA LEU A 350 -3.83 -4.23 4.70
C LEU A 350 -3.36 -3.11 5.62
N MET A 351 -3.48 -3.29 6.93
CA MET A 351 -3.05 -2.34 7.94
C MET A 351 -1.55 -2.41 8.22
N LEU A 352 -0.74 -2.88 7.26
CA LEU A 352 0.72 -2.96 7.37
C LEU A 352 1.18 -3.73 8.63
N SER A 353 0.47 -4.79 9.00
CA SER A 353 0.70 -5.55 10.24
C SER A 353 0.76 -4.68 11.48
N ALA A 354 -0.03 -3.59 11.53
CA ALA A 354 -0.15 -2.77 12.72
C ALA A 354 -0.72 -3.61 13.89
N HIS A 355 -0.23 -3.31 15.09
CA HIS A 355 -0.64 -3.97 16.32
C HIS A 355 -1.14 -2.91 17.31
N PRO A 356 -2.17 -3.22 18.13
CA PRO A 356 -2.65 -2.33 19.16
C PRO A 356 -1.51 -1.92 20.11
N HIS A 357 -1.41 -0.62 20.36
CA HIS A 357 -0.47 -0.11 21.36
C HIS A 357 -1.15 -0.07 22.72
N THR A 358 -0.62 -0.80 23.70
CA THR A 358 -0.95 -0.55 25.10
C THR A 358 -0.20 0.70 25.55
N VAL A 359 -0.83 1.86 25.40
CA VAL A 359 -0.39 3.05 26.13
C VAL A 359 -0.79 2.81 27.59
N SER A 360 0.18 2.66 28.49
CA SER A 360 -0.09 2.67 29.93
C SER A 360 -0.51 4.10 30.30
N SER A 361 -1.80 4.38 30.18
CA SER A 361 -2.39 5.65 30.59
C SER A 361 -3.03 5.46 31.96
N ALA A 362 -2.51 6.18 32.95
CA ALA A 362 -3.16 6.34 34.24
C ALA A 362 -4.53 6.99 34.01
N ALA A 363 -5.57 6.35 34.58
CA ALA A 363 -6.96 6.69 34.35
C ALA A 363 -7.26 8.19 34.57
N SER A 364 -7.87 8.81 33.56
CA SER A 364 -8.80 9.91 33.77
C SER A 364 -9.96 9.77 32.80
N ALA A 365 -11.15 9.64 33.38
CA ALA A 365 -12.41 9.63 32.67
C ALA A 365 -12.76 11.04 32.19
N THR A 366 -13.29 11.21 30.96
CA THR A 366 -14.57 11.92 30.71
C THR A 366 -14.96 12.05 29.23
N SER A 367 -16.28 11.88 29.02
CA SER A 367 -17.20 12.36 27.95
C SER A 367 -16.97 12.00 26.47
N ALA A 368 -18.09 11.67 25.81
CA ALA A 368 -18.17 11.30 24.39
C ALA A 368 -17.63 12.41 23.46
N PRO A 369 -16.72 12.11 22.51
CA PRO A 369 -16.13 13.15 21.68
C PRO A 369 -16.95 13.37 20.40
N ALA A 370 -16.91 14.62 19.91
CA ALA A 370 -17.12 14.90 18.49
C ALA A 370 -16.13 14.09 17.64
N ARG A 371 -16.46 13.78 16.38
CA ARG A 371 -15.63 12.96 15.48
C ARG A 371 -14.13 13.31 15.62
N PRO A 372 -13.26 12.35 16.00
CA PRO A 372 -11.86 12.65 16.24
C PRO A 372 -11.15 13.10 14.96
N THR A 373 -10.50 14.26 15.03
CA THR A 373 -9.71 14.83 13.94
C THR A 373 -8.35 14.16 13.87
N LEU A 374 -8.16 13.26 12.91
CA LEU A 374 -6.83 12.77 12.54
C LEU A 374 -6.08 13.87 11.77
N ARG A 375 -4.97 14.34 12.34
CA ARG A 375 -4.00 15.18 11.63
C ARG A 375 -2.63 14.54 11.75
N VAL A 376 -2.04 14.17 10.63
CA VAL A 376 -0.60 13.83 10.58
C VAL A 376 0.14 15.17 10.70
N VAL A 377 0.73 15.42 11.87
CA VAL A 377 1.49 16.65 12.13
C VAL A 377 2.93 16.45 11.64
N ARG A 378 3.39 17.38 10.80
CA ARG A 378 4.71 17.38 10.12
C ARG A 378 5.89 17.53 11.08
#